data_AF-A0A8J6BA51-F1
#
_entry.id   AF-A0A8J6BA51-F1
#
_cell.length_a   1.000
_cell.length_b   1.000
_cell.length_c   1.000
_cell.angle_alpha   90.00
_cell.angle_beta   90.00
_cell.angle_gamma   90.00
#
_symmetry.space_group_name_H-M   'P 1'
#
loop_
_entity.id
_entity.type
_entity.pdbx_description
1 polymer ?
#
loop_
_entity_poly.entity_id
_entity_poly.type
_entity_poly.pdbx_seq_one_letter_code
_entity_poly.pdbx_strand_id
1 'polypeptide(L)'
;MAAALGWRLLSARWPGLGRTCAAASGRASCVLLVRSCSGGGGGTWWDEHLSEENREYIKGVTSQEYKAMTASKLCPLKDEPWPIKPWEPGSLRVGLIAVKLGMMQIWTKSGDKHAVTMLQVQNCHVIKYLTKEQFNGKNTVLAVGGKDVSTFYKSEGKLGYFQEAAVPPKQKVSMFKVTGNDILKPGTPLYAAHFRPGQYVDVTAKTIGKGFQGVMKRWGFKGQPASHGQTKTHRRPGALGSLGLCRVLKGKKMPGPLGDFYRTSYVLKVWRVNTKHNIIYVNGSVPG
;
A
#
# COMPACT_ATOMS: atom_id res chain seq x y z
N MET A 1 30.91 -36.44 -19.19
CA MET A 1 29.70 -37.27 -19.39
C MET A 1 28.80 -36.57 -20.38
N ALA A 2 28.44 -37.27 -21.45
CA ALA A 2 27.80 -36.73 -22.65
C ALA A 2 26.47 -36.02 -22.37
N ALA A 3 26.26 -34.91 -23.07
CA ALA A 3 25.01 -34.16 -23.10
C ALA A 3 23.93 -34.98 -23.83
N ALA A 4 22.77 -35.15 -23.18
CA ALA A 4 21.55 -35.61 -23.82
C ALA A 4 20.56 -34.45 -23.88
N LEU A 5 20.61 -33.70 -24.99
CA LEU A 5 19.62 -32.67 -25.31
C LEU A 5 18.38 -33.35 -25.90
N GLY A 6 17.40 -33.63 -25.05
CA GLY A 6 16.09 -34.11 -25.48
C GLY A 6 15.19 -32.95 -25.91
N TRP A 7 14.85 -32.88 -27.20
CA TRP A 7 13.82 -31.98 -27.71
C TRP A 7 12.45 -32.59 -27.42
N ARG A 8 11.62 -31.92 -26.61
CA ARG A 8 10.22 -32.26 -26.40
C ARG A 8 9.35 -31.19 -27.05
N LEU A 9 8.68 -31.57 -28.15
CA LEU A 9 7.59 -30.81 -28.76
C LEU A 9 6.40 -30.80 -27.79
N LEU A 10 6.17 -29.69 -27.10
CA LEU A 10 4.94 -29.46 -26.34
C LEU A 10 3.92 -28.76 -27.25
N SER A 11 3.09 -29.54 -27.93
CA SER A 11 1.85 -29.03 -28.52
C SER A 11 0.82 -28.81 -27.41
N ALA A 12 0.76 -27.59 -26.88
CA ALA A 12 -0.28 -27.20 -25.94
C ALA A 12 -1.62 -27.04 -26.70
N ARG A 13 -2.43 -28.09 -26.61
CA ARG A 13 -3.82 -28.16 -27.09
C ARG A 13 -4.71 -27.32 -26.16
N TRP A 14 -5.19 -26.18 -26.63
CA TRP A 14 -6.34 -25.50 -26.03
C TRP A 14 -7.64 -26.17 -26.52
N PRO A 15 -8.61 -26.47 -25.66
CA PRO A 15 -9.89 -27.06 -26.06
C PRO A 15 -10.85 -25.96 -26.52
N GLY A 16 -11.49 -26.17 -27.68
CA GLY A 16 -12.69 -25.44 -28.07
C GLY A 16 -12.51 -24.55 -29.30
N LEU A 17 -12.73 -25.13 -30.48
CA LEU A 17 -13.48 -24.58 -31.63
C LEU A 17 -13.22 -25.48 -32.84
N GLY A 18 -14.21 -26.32 -33.16
CA GLY A 18 -14.22 -27.06 -34.41
C GLY A 18 -14.53 -26.12 -35.58
N ARG A 19 -13.70 -26.15 -36.62
CA ARG A 19 -14.09 -26.20 -38.03
C ARG A 19 -12.84 -26.26 -38.91
N THR A 20 -12.84 -27.26 -39.77
CA THR A 20 -11.92 -27.45 -40.90
C THR A 20 -12.15 -26.35 -41.95
N CYS A 21 -11.10 -25.64 -42.35
CA CYS A 21 -11.09 -24.88 -43.61
C CYS A 21 -9.70 -25.01 -44.26
N ALA A 22 -9.71 -25.46 -45.51
CA ALA A 22 -8.54 -25.64 -46.36
C ALA A 22 -8.00 -24.30 -46.91
N ALA A 23 -6.72 -24.35 -47.27
CA ALA A 23 -5.99 -23.50 -48.24
C ALA A 23 -6.01 -21.96 -48.05
N ALA A 24 -4.85 -21.43 -47.63
CA ALA A 24 -4.36 -20.13 -48.08
C ALA A 24 -2.82 -20.16 -48.14
N SER A 25 -2.32 -20.02 -49.37
CA SER A 25 -0.93 -19.82 -49.76
C SER A 25 -0.26 -18.67 -49.00
N GLY A 26 0.99 -18.86 -48.59
CA GLY A 26 1.86 -17.77 -48.12
C GLY A 26 1.85 -17.53 -46.62
N ARG A 27 2.06 -18.56 -45.79
CA ARG A 27 2.57 -18.36 -44.43
C ARG A 27 4.04 -18.76 -44.44
N ALA A 28 4.93 -17.77 -44.36
CA ALA A 28 6.30 -18.04 -43.92
C ALA A 28 6.17 -18.84 -42.62
N SER A 29 6.69 -20.07 -42.61
CA SER A 29 6.72 -20.93 -41.44
C SER A 29 7.70 -20.36 -40.43
N CYS A 30 7.29 -19.28 -39.75
CA CYS A 30 8.01 -18.72 -38.62
C CYS A 30 7.85 -19.69 -37.44
N VAL A 31 8.78 -20.64 -37.34
CA VAL A 31 8.86 -21.56 -36.20
C VAL A 31 9.49 -20.78 -35.04
N LEU A 32 8.69 -20.44 -34.03
CA LEU A 32 9.17 -19.79 -32.82
C LEU A 32 9.62 -20.88 -31.82
N LEU A 33 10.92 -21.18 -31.80
CA LEU A 33 11.51 -22.11 -30.82
C LEU A 33 11.84 -21.34 -29.54
N VAL A 34 11.14 -21.65 -28.45
CA VAL A 34 11.38 -21.07 -27.13
C VAL A 34 12.25 -22.02 -26.32
N ARG A 35 13.45 -21.57 -25.91
CA ARG A 35 14.26 -22.28 -24.92
C ARG A 35 13.63 -22.04 -23.54
N SER A 36 13.17 -23.09 -22.88
CA SER A 36 12.82 -22.97 -21.46
C SER A 36 14.09 -22.81 -20.64
N CYS A 37 14.26 -21.66 -19.98
CA CYS A 37 15.36 -21.43 -19.04
C CYS A 37 15.14 -22.18 -17.70
N SER A 38 13.99 -22.84 -17.50
CA SER A 38 13.63 -23.53 -16.25
C SER A 38 14.24 -24.93 -16.12
N GLY A 39 15.52 -25.09 -16.42
CA GLY A 39 16.24 -26.38 -16.34
C GLY A 39 16.40 -26.93 -14.91
N GLY A 40 16.04 -26.18 -13.87
CA GLY A 40 16.12 -26.67 -12.50
C GLY A 40 15.57 -25.68 -11.48
N GLY A 41 14.25 -25.66 -11.29
CA GLY A 41 13.57 -25.16 -10.07
C GLY A 41 13.86 -23.74 -9.55
N GLY A 42 14.73 -22.96 -10.19
CA GLY A 42 15.08 -21.61 -9.77
C GLY A 42 14.05 -20.61 -10.27
N GLY A 43 13.58 -19.73 -9.37
CA GLY A 43 12.79 -18.57 -9.77
C GLY A 43 13.66 -17.60 -10.57
N THR A 44 13.16 -17.11 -11.69
CA THR A 44 13.85 -16.13 -12.53
C THR A 44 13.38 -14.71 -12.21
N TRP A 45 14.27 -13.74 -12.38
CA TRP A 45 13.91 -12.32 -12.34
C TRP A 45 13.51 -11.82 -13.73
N TRP A 46 12.72 -10.75 -13.80
CA TRP A 46 12.14 -10.27 -15.06
C TRP A 46 13.19 -9.83 -16.09
N ASP A 47 14.37 -9.38 -15.64
CA ASP A 47 15.45 -8.84 -16.46
C ASP A 47 16.60 -9.81 -16.74
N GLU A 48 16.58 -11.01 -16.16
CA GLU A 48 17.70 -11.97 -16.19
C GLU A 48 18.11 -12.40 -17.62
N HIS A 49 17.13 -12.50 -18.52
CA HIS A 49 17.34 -12.99 -19.90
C HIS A 49 17.14 -11.92 -20.97
N LEU A 50 17.01 -10.65 -20.57
CA LEU A 50 16.80 -9.53 -21.50
C LEU A 50 18.14 -8.87 -21.86
N SER A 51 18.33 -8.55 -23.15
CA SER A 51 19.38 -7.64 -23.60
C SER A 51 19.16 -6.21 -23.07
N GLU A 52 20.20 -5.39 -23.06
CA GLU A 52 20.13 -4.02 -22.55
C GLU A 52 19.07 -3.18 -23.28
N GLU A 53 19.05 -3.25 -24.62
CA GLU A 53 18.05 -2.60 -25.46
C GLU A 53 16.62 -3.03 -25.11
N ASN A 54 16.40 -4.33 -24.91
CA ASN A 54 15.07 -4.86 -24.58
C ASN A 54 14.62 -4.46 -23.17
N ARG A 55 15.55 -4.34 -22.21
CA ARG A 55 15.24 -3.86 -20.85
C ARG A 55 14.74 -2.42 -20.86
N GLU A 56 15.38 -1.56 -21.64
CA GLU A 56 14.96 -0.15 -21.78
C GLU A 56 13.62 -0.05 -22.50
N TYR A 57 13.44 -0.80 -23.58
CA TYR A 57 12.17 -0.89 -24.31
C TYR A 57 11.01 -1.28 -23.39
N ILE A 58 11.16 -2.37 -22.63
CA ILE A 58 10.12 -2.86 -21.71
C ILE A 58 9.78 -1.83 -20.62
N LYS A 59 10.79 -1.15 -20.06
CA LYS A 59 10.56 -0.05 -19.10
C LYS A 59 9.78 1.10 -19.74
N GLY A 60 10.11 1.45 -20.98
CA GLY A 60 9.42 2.47 -21.77
C GLY A 60 7.94 2.13 -21.99
N VAL A 61 7.68 0.93 -22.52
CA VAL A 61 6.32 0.42 -22.77
C VAL A 61 5.49 0.39 -21.48
N THR A 62 6.04 -0.18 -20.40
CA THR A 62 5.32 -0.27 -19.11
C THR A 62 4.96 1.11 -18.56
N SER A 63 5.88 2.09 -18.69
CA SER A 63 5.63 3.47 -18.26
C SER A 63 4.54 4.15 -19.08
N GLN A 64 4.53 3.93 -20.40
CA GLN A 64 3.49 4.46 -21.30
C GLN A 64 2.13 3.83 -20.99
N GLU A 65 2.07 2.51 -20.78
CA GLU A 65 0.86 1.80 -20.37
C GLU A 65 0.31 2.33 -19.05
N TYR A 66 1.16 2.58 -18.06
CA TYR A 66 0.72 3.12 -16.75
C TYR A 66 0.16 4.54 -16.88
N LYS A 67 0.79 5.37 -17.70
CA LYS A 67 0.28 6.71 -18.01
C LYS A 67 -1.06 6.63 -18.73
N ALA A 68 -1.20 5.75 -19.72
CA ALA A 68 -2.44 5.53 -20.46
C ALA A 68 -3.57 5.01 -19.54
N MET A 69 -3.29 4.02 -18.68
CA MET A 69 -4.25 3.52 -17.69
C MET A 69 -4.68 4.60 -16.69
N THR A 70 -3.72 5.42 -16.21
CA THR A 70 -4.05 6.50 -15.27
C THR A 70 -4.87 7.58 -15.96
N ALA A 71 -4.52 7.94 -17.20
CA ALA A 71 -5.21 8.96 -17.98
C ALA A 71 -6.64 8.56 -18.33
N SER A 72 -6.88 7.28 -18.68
CA SER A 72 -8.22 6.79 -19.01
C SER A 72 -9.18 6.89 -17.82
N LYS A 73 -8.68 6.73 -16.59
CA LYS A 73 -9.49 6.82 -15.36
C LYS A 73 -9.72 8.23 -14.83
N LEU A 74 -9.21 9.28 -15.49
CA LEU A 74 -9.36 10.66 -15.02
C LEU A 74 -10.81 11.18 -15.07
N CYS A 75 -11.68 10.56 -15.87
CA CYS A 75 -13.05 11.04 -16.11
C CYS A 75 -14.14 10.12 -15.50
N PRO A 76 -14.14 9.86 -14.18
CA PRO A 76 -15.02 8.86 -13.57
C PRO A 76 -16.52 9.17 -13.68
N LEU A 77 -16.90 10.44 -13.85
CA LEU A 77 -18.30 10.85 -13.97
C LEU A 77 -18.88 10.58 -15.37
N LYS A 78 -18.03 10.42 -16.39
CA LYS A 78 -18.46 10.03 -17.73
C LYS A 78 -18.56 8.51 -17.87
N ASP A 79 -17.73 7.79 -17.12
CA ASP A 79 -17.61 6.34 -17.17
C ASP A 79 -18.67 5.61 -16.35
N GLU A 80 -19.95 5.85 -16.63
CA GLU A 80 -21.10 5.20 -15.98
C GLU A 80 -20.95 5.12 -14.44
N PRO A 81 -20.99 6.27 -13.75
CA PRO A 81 -20.87 6.30 -12.30
C PRO A 81 -22.06 5.56 -11.67
N TRP A 82 -21.80 4.89 -10.55
CA TRP A 82 -22.88 4.34 -9.74
C TRP A 82 -23.77 5.46 -9.17
N PRO A 83 -25.04 5.17 -8.84
CA PRO A 83 -25.97 6.17 -8.34
C PRO A 83 -25.41 6.92 -7.14
N ILE A 84 -25.34 8.24 -7.24
CA ILE A 84 -24.89 9.11 -6.15
C ILE A 84 -26.08 9.32 -5.22
N LYS A 85 -25.92 8.90 -3.97
CA LYS A 85 -26.95 9.06 -2.93
C LYS A 85 -26.68 10.34 -2.12
N PRO A 86 -27.73 10.97 -1.55
CA PRO A 86 -27.56 12.10 -0.66
C PRO A 86 -26.88 11.69 0.65
N TRP A 87 -26.35 12.67 1.37
CA TRP A 87 -25.77 12.46 2.69
C TRP A 87 -26.86 12.14 3.72
N GLU A 88 -26.59 11.15 4.56
CA GLU A 88 -27.46 10.77 5.69
C GLU A 88 -26.67 10.84 7.01
N PRO A 89 -27.33 11.17 8.14
CA PRO A 89 -26.71 11.10 9.46
C PRO A 89 -26.14 9.70 9.75
N GLY A 90 -24.88 9.65 10.20
CA GLY A 90 -24.18 8.37 10.42
C GLY A 90 -23.54 7.76 9.17
N SER A 91 -23.58 8.45 8.02
CA SER A 91 -22.83 7.99 6.83
C SER A 91 -21.31 8.11 7.03
N LEU A 92 -20.59 7.07 6.63
CA LEU A 92 -19.14 6.99 6.62
C LEU A 92 -18.65 7.00 5.17
N ARG A 93 -17.91 8.04 4.81
CA ARG A 93 -17.25 8.17 3.49
C ARG A 93 -15.89 7.48 3.44
N VAL A 94 -15.41 7.23 2.23
CA VAL A 94 -14.07 6.66 1.98
C VAL A 94 -12.94 7.58 2.49
N GLY A 95 -11.80 6.98 2.86
CA GLY A 95 -10.56 7.70 3.20
C GLY A 95 -9.56 7.77 2.04
N LEU A 96 -8.38 8.35 2.30
CA LEU A 96 -7.28 8.42 1.33
C LEU A 96 -6.02 7.73 1.86
N ILE A 97 -5.15 7.36 0.93
CA ILE A 97 -3.77 6.97 1.21
C ILE A 97 -2.88 8.12 0.77
N ALA A 98 -1.97 8.57 1.62
CA ALA A 98 -1.07 9.67 1.30
C ALA A 98 0.38 9.33 1.68
N VAL A 99 1.31 10.03 1.05
CA VAL A 99 2.74 9.98 1.32
C VAL A 99 3.09 11.17 2.22
N LYS A 100 3.69 10.89 3.37
CA LYS A 100 4.20 11.93 4.27
C LYS A 100 5.47 12.54 3.65
N LEU A 101 5.41 13.82 3.28
CA LEU A 101 6.55 14.53 2.69
C LEU A 101 7.49 15.08 3.77
N GLY A 102 6.91 15.73 4.78
CA GLY A 102 7.67 16.43 5.80
C GLY A 102 6.78 17.32 6.66
N MET A 103 7.41 18.20 7.43
CA MET A 103 6.72 19.14 8.33
C MET A 103 7.10 20.57 7.96
N MET A 104 6.17 21.49 8.17
CA MET A 104 6.39 22.93 8.04
C MET A 104 5.62 23.68 9.12
N GLN A 105 5.95 24.96 9.30
CA GLN A 105 5.23 25.86 10.20
C GLN A 105 4.20 26.69 9.42
N ILE A 106 3.03 26.89 10.00
CA ILE A 106 2.00 27.82 9.52
C ILE A 106 1.65 28.78 10.65
N TRP A 107 1.50 30.05 10.29
CA TRP A 107 1.06 31.10 11.19
C TRP A 107 -0.43 31.37 10.99
N THR A 108 -1.15 31.52 12.10
CA THR A 108 -2.56 31.94 12.07
C THR A 108 -2.65 33.46 12.02
N LYS A 109 -3.86 33.96 11.72
CA LYS A 109 -4.15 35.40 11.78
C LYS A 109 -3.98 35.97 13.20
N SER A 110 -4.13 35.14 14.23
CA SER A 110 -3.94 35.51 15.64
C SER A 110 -2.47 35.68 16.04
N GLY A 111 -1.53 35.29 15.18
CA GLY A 111 -0.09 35.27 15.50
C GLY A 111 0.40 33.94 16.08
N ASP A 112 -0.46 32.94 16.26
CA ASP A 112 -0.05 31.64 16.79
C ASP A 112 0.69 30.81 15.74
N LYS A 113 1.78 30.17 16.17
CA LYS A 113 2.57 29.24 15.37
C LYS A 113 2.07 27.81 15.55
N HIS A 114 1.67 27.17 14.45
CA HIS A 114 1.34 25.74 14.43
C HIS A 114 2.29 24.97 13.52
N ALA A 115 2.74 23.80 14.01
CA ALA A 115 3.46 22.83 13.19
C ALA A 115 2.45 21.96 12.43
N VAL A 116 2.68 21.79 11.13
CA VAL A 116 1.82 20.98 10.26
C VAL A 116 2.64 19.95 9.49
N THR A 117 2.04 18.80 9.22
CA THR A 117 2.60 17.75 8.37
C THR A 117 1.98 17.84 6.96
N MET A 118 2.82 17.77 5.93
CA MET A 118 2.40 17.72 4.53
C MET A 118 2.17 16.27 4.09
N LEU A 119 0.95 15.97 3.65
CA LEU A 119 0.55 14.66 3.14
C LEU A 119 0.18 14.78 1.66
N GLN A 120 0.95 14.14 0.77
CA GLN A 120 0.69 14.15 -0.66
C GLN A 120 -0.11 12.93 -1.09
N VAL A 121 -1.21 13.15 -1.79
CA VAL A 121 -2.04 12.10 -2.38
C VAL A 121 -1.49 11.80 -3.78
N GLN A 122 -0.86 10.64 -3.94
CA GLN A 122 -0.27 10.20 -5.22
C GLN A 122 -1.08 9.04 -5.79
N ASN A 123 -1.65 9.24 -6.99
CA ASN A 123 -2.39 8.25 -7.79
C ASN A 123 -3.25 7.31 -6.93
N CYS A 124 -4.18 7.89 -6.18
CA CYS A 124 -5.05 7.14 -5.27
C CYS A 124 -6.33 6.74 -5.97
N HIS A 125 -6.60 5.43 -6.04
CA HIS A 125 -7.76 4.89 -6.75
C HIS A 125 -8.46 3.84 -5.89
N VAL A 126 -9.78 3.73 -6.07
CA VAL A 126 -10.57 2.62 -5.52
C VAL A 126 -10.24 1.36 -6.33
N ILE A 127 -9.88 0.27 -5.68
CA ILE A 127 -9.51 -1.00 -6.33
C ILE A 127 -10.70 -1.96 -6.35
N LYS A 128 -11.33 -2.16 -5.20
CA LYS A 128 -12.39 -3.17 -5.05
C LYS A 128 -13.42 -2.71 -4.05
N TYR A 129 -14.67 -3.01 -4.37
CA TYR A 129 -15.79 -2.91 -3.46
C TYR A 129 -16.14 -4.29 -2.92
N LEU A 130 -16.29 -4.41 -1.61
CA LEU A 130 -16.71 -5.63 -0.93
C LEU A 130 -18.02 -5.36 -0.21
N THR A 131 -19.01 -6.21 -0.49
CA THR A 131 -20.32 -6.18 0.16
C THR A 131 -20.20 -6.64 1.62
N LYS A 132 -21.25 -6.39 2.43
CA LYS A 132 -21.27 -6.78 3.84
C LYS A 132 -21.00 -8.28 4.01
N GLU A 133 -21.66 -9.10 3.19
CA GLU A 133 -21.58 -10.57 3.21
C GLU A 133 -20.16 -11.07 2.94
N GLN A 134 -19.47 -10.49 1.96
CA GLN A 134 -18.14 -10.92 1.55
C GLN A 134 -17.04 -10.60 2.57
N PHE A 135 -17.22 -9.57 3.40
CA PHE A 135 -16.19 -9.15 4.34
C PHE A 135 -16.36 -9.77 5.74
N ASN A 136 -17.44 -9.44 6.44
CA ASN A 136 -17.65 -9.82 7.86
C ASN A 136 -19.13 -9.71 8.31
N GLY A 137 -20.09 -9.67 7.38
CA GLY A 137 -21.53 -9.51 7.60
C GLY A 137 -21.99 -8.12 8.08
N LYS A 138 -21.10 -7.32 8.70
CA LYS A 138 -21.48 -6.06 9.37
C LYS A 138 -21.26 -4.80 8.54
N ASN A 139 -20.11 -4.67 7.89
CA ASN A 139 -19.69 -3.43 7.23
C ASN A 139 -19.37 -3.67 5.77
N THR A 140 -19.78 -2.72 4.92
CA THR A 140 -19.29 -2.57 3.55
C THR A 140 -17.88 -1.95 3.57
N VAL A 141 -17.02 -2.40 2.67
CA VAL A 141 -15.61 -1.98 2.64
C VAL A 141 -15.19 -1.59 1.24
N LEU A 142 -14.49 -0.47 1.12
CA LEU A 142 -13.78 -0.06 -0.08
C LEU A 142 -12.28 -0.26 0.11
N ALA A 143 -11.67 -1.04 -0.77
CA ALA A 143 -10.23 -1.17 -0.87
C ALA A 143 -9.68 -0.02 -1.74
N VAL A 144 -8.79 0.78 -1.18
CA VAL A 144 -8.14 1.91 -1.86
C VAL A 144 -6.65 1.63 -1.93
N GLY A 145 -6.04 1.96 -3.06
CA GLY A 145 -4.60 1.87 -3.25
C GLY A 145 -3.98 3.23 -3.50
N GLY A 146 -2.74 3.41 -3.05
CA GLY A 146 -1.96 4.61 -3.29
C GLY A 146 -0.50 4.30 -3.64
N LYS A 147 0.12 5.25 -4.36
CA LYS A 147 1.48 5.20 -4.92
C LYS A 147 1.70 4.03 -5.89
N ASP A 148 2.10 4.33 -7.11
CA ASP A 148 2.37 3.31 -8.14
C ASP A 148 3.70 2.59 -7.87
N VAL A 149 3.72 1.30 -8.21
CA VAL A 149 4.90 0.43 -8.14
C VAL A 149 4.97 -0.34 -9.45
N SER A 150 6.14 -0.85 -9.81
CA SER A 150 6.28 -1.74 -10.96
C SER A 150 5.56 -3.07 -10.76
N THR A 151 5.01 -3.59 -11.86
CA THR A 151 4.38 -4.91 -11.99
C THR A 151 5.34 -6.04 -11.68
N PHE A 152 6.61 -5.90 -12.07
CA PHE A 152 7.62 -6.97 -12.03
C PHE A 152 7.90 -7.54 -10.64
N TYR A 153 7.73 -6.77 -9.56
CA TYR A 153 8.00 -7.22 -8.18
C TYR A 153 6.72 -7.59 -7.42
N LYS A 154 5.60 -7.79 -8.13
CA LYS A 154 4.32 -8.19 -7.53
C LYS A 154 3.99 -9.61 -7.94
N SER A 155 3.45 -10.38 -6.98
CA SER A 155 2.88 -11.70 -7.25
C SER A 155 1.71 -11.57 -8.23
N GLU A 156 1.57 -12.56 -9.12
CA GLU A 156 0.51 -12.66 -10.12
C GLU A 156 -0.89 -12.50 -9.52
N GLY A 157 -1.15 -13.13 -8.37
CA GLY A 157 -2.42 -13.00 -7.67
C GLY A 157 -2.72 -11.56 -7.22
N LYS A 158 -1.68 -10.78 -6.87
CA LYS A 158 -1.86 -9.33 -6.58
C LYS A 158 -2.15 -8.54 -7.84
N LEU A 159 -1.53 -8.90 -8.97
CA LEU A 159 -1.73 -8.23 -10.26
C LEU A 159 -3.16 -8.40 -10.77
N GLY A 160 -3.76 -9.59 -10.60
CA GLY A 160 -5.16 -9.83 -10.97
C GLY A 160 -6.14 -8.80 -10.39
N TYR A 161 -6.00 -8.46 -9.09
CA TYR A 161 -6.85 -7.43 -8.46
C TYR A 161 -6.71 -6.03 -9.09
N PHE A 162 -5.53 -5.68 -9.58
CA PHE A 162 -5.29 -4.38 -10.21
C PHE A 162 -5.75 -4.35 -11.67
N GLN A 163 -5.64 -5.49 -12.37
CA GLN A 163 -6.15 -5.69 -13.72
C GLN A 163 -7.68 -5.63 -13.76
N GLU A 164 -8.37 -6.25 -12.80
CA GLU A 164 -9.84 -6.15 -12.64
C GLU A 164 -10.31 -4.69 -12.51
N ALA A 165 -9.54 -3.86 -11.80
CA ALA A 165 -9.83 -2.44 -11.61
C ALA A 165 -9.32 -1.55 -12.78
N ALA A 166 -8.58 -2.11 -13.73
CA ALA A 166 -7.87 -1.41 -14.80
C ALA A 166 -6.99 -0.26 -14.28
N VAL A 167 -6.21 -0.52 -13.23
CA VAL A 167 -5.38 0.45 -12.51
C VAL A 167 -3.94 -0.08 -12.39
N PRO A 168 -2.90 0.77 -12.47
CA PRO A 168 -1.52 0.31 -12.22
C PRO A 168 -1.34 -0.23 -10.79
N PRO A 169 -0.42 -1.19 -10.56
CA PRO A 169 -0.26 -1.80 -9.26
C PRO A 169 0.22 -0.79 -8.21
N LYS A 170 -0.38 -0.85 -7.02
CA LYS A 170 -0.15 0.10 -5.94
C LYS A 170 0.80 -0.44 -4.87
N GLN A 171 1.52 0.44 -4.17
CA GLN A 171 2.44 0.05 -3.10
C GLN A 171 1.68 -0.45 -1.89
N LYS A 172 0.73 0.36 -1.43
CA LYS A 172 -0.07 0.10 -0.23
C LYS A 172 -1.54 0.08 -0.63
N VAL A 173 -2.23 -0.97 -0.20
CA VAL A 173 -3.68 -1.10 -0.27
C VAL A 173 -4.20 -1.06 1.16
N SER A 174 -5.24 -0.28 1.40
CA SER A 174 -5.88 -0.19 2.71
C SER A 174 -7.38 -0.18 2.53
N MET A 175 -8.05 -0.76 3.52
CA MET A 175 -9.49 -0.98 3.50
C MET A 175 -10.16 0.06 4.40
N PHE A 176 -11.14 0.76 3.83
CA PHE A 176 -11.94 1.74 4.55
C PHE A 176 -13.35 1.18 4.74
N LYS A 177 -13.86 1.29 5.97
CA LYS A 177 -15.26 0.98 6.27
C LYS A 177 -16.11 2.14 5.78
N VAL A 178 -17.12 1.83 5.00
CA VAL A 178 -17.96 2.82 4.30
C VAL A 178 -19.42 2.41 4.48
N THR A 179 -20.33 3.37 4.57
CA THR A 179 -21.77 3.09 4.64
C THR A 179 -22.32 2.80 3.23
N GLY A 180 -23.43 2.07 3.11
CA GLY A 180 -24.02 1.70 1.81
C GLY A 180 -24.49 2.88 0.93
N ASN A 181 -24.38 4.11 1.44
CA ASN A 181 -24.73 5.33 0.72
C ASN A 181 -23.54 5.94 -0.02
N ASP A 182 -22.32 5.79 0.51
CA ASP A 182 -21.09 6.40 -0.01
C ASP A 182 -20.25 5.41 -0.83
N ILE A 183 -20.90 4.60 -1.68
CA ILE A 183 -20.22 3.57 -2.47
C ILE A 183 -19.66 4.18 -3.77
N LEU A 184 -18.39 3.90 -4.05
CA LEU A 184 -17.72 4.33 -5.27
C LEU A 184 -17.40 3.13 -6.17
N LYS A 185 -17.52 3.36 -7.49
CA LYS A 185 -17.15 2.38 -8.51
C LYS A 185 -15.62 2.11 -8.45
N PRO A 186 -15.19 0.84 -8.55
CA PRO A 186 -13.79 0.51 -8.75
C PRO A 186 -13.15 1.27 -9.92
N GLY A 187 -11.89 1.66 -9.79
CA GLY A 187 -11.16 2.47 -10.77
C GLY A 187 -11.31 3.99 -10.58
N THR A 188 -12.21 4.46 -9.71
CA THR A 188 -12.42 5.89 -9.49
C THR A 188 -11.20 6.56 -8.85
N PRO A 189 -10.68 7.66 -9.40
CA PRO A 189 -9.59 8.43 -8.81
C PRO A 189 -10.05 9.28 -7.63
N LEU A 190 -9.20 9.37 -6.61
CA LEU A 190 -9.41 10.14 -5.41
C LEU A 190 -8.31 11.21 -5.27
N TYR A 191 -8.73 12.44 -4.99
CA TYR A 191 -7.86 13.61 -4.91
C TYR A 191 -7.84 14.19 -3.49
N ALA A 192 -6.86 15.06 -3.21
CA ALA A 192 -6.73 15.74 -1.92
C ALA A 192 -7.95 16.62 -1.58
N ALA A 193 -8.67 17.11 -2.59
CA ALA A 193 -9.88 17.92 -2.44
C ALA A 193 -11.06 17.19 -1.78
N HIS A 194 -10.95 15.87 -1.57
CA HIS A 194 -11.89 15.09 -0.76
C HIS A 194 -12.02 15.63 0.67
N PHE A 195 -10.93 16.18 1.22
CA PHE A 195 -10.93 16.85 2.51
C PHE A 195 -11.05 18.36 2.34
N ARG A 196 -11.75 19.01 3.28
CA ARG A 196 -11.91 20.46 3.32
C ARG A 196 -11.17 21.05 4.52
N PRO A 197 -10.59 22.26 4.39
CA PRO A 197 -10.01 22.97 5.53
C PRO A 197 -11.00 23.11 6.69
N GLY A 198 -10.52 22.98 7.91
CA GLY A 198 -11.33 23.01 9.14
C GLY A 198 -11.83 21.64 9.61
N GLN A 199 -11.79 20.61 8.76
CA GLN A 199 -12.18 19.25 9.15
C GLN A 199 -11.13 18.59 10.06
N TYR A 200 -11.58 17.64 10.88
CA TYR A 200 -10.71 16.77 11.67
C TYR A 200 -10.54 15.43 10.97
N VAL A 201 -9.32 14.90 10.98
CA VAL A 201 -8.97 13.63 10.35
C VAL A 201 -8.15 12.77 11.30
N ASP A 202 -8.29 11.46 11.16
CA ASP A 202 -7.49 10.47 11.86
C ASP A 202 -6.46 9.89 10.88
N VAL A 203 -5.21 9.81 11.31
CA VAL A 203 -4.12 9.34 10.46
C VAL A 203 -3.44 8.12 11.05
N THR A 204 -3.44 7.02 10.30
CA THR A 204 -2.83 5.75 10.69
C THR A 204 -1.63 5.42 9.83
N ALA A 205 -0.47 5.22 10.46
CA ALA A 205 0.75 4.83 9.78
C ALA A 205 1.64 3.95 10.67
N LYS A 206 2.62 3.29 10.05
CA LYS A 206 3.66 2.55 10.79
C LYS A 206 4.58 3.55 11.46
N THR A 207 4.87 3.33 12.74
CA THR A 207 5.82 4.14 13.49
C THR A 207 7.27 3.82 13.12
N ILE A 208 8.18 4.78 13.28
CA ILE A 208 9.62 4.57 13.03
C ILE A 208 10.13 3.39 13.89
N GLY A 209 10.64 2.36 13.21
CA GLY A 209 11.27 1.21 13.84
C GLY A 209 12.57 1.60 14.53
N LYS A 210 12.69 1.32 15.82
CA LYS A 210 13.91 1.53 16.62
C LYS A 210 14.62 0.21 16.94
N GLY A 211 14.20 -0.92 16.34
CA GLY A 211 14.76 -2.24 16.62
C GLY A 211 14.54 -2.70 18.07
N PHE A 212 15.40 -3.59 18.56
CA PHE A 212 15.36 -4.06 19.95
C PHE A 212 15.85 -2.96 20.89
N GLN A 213 15.01 -2.55 21.85
CA GLN A 213 15.30 -1.46 22.77
C GLN A 213 15.21 -1.92 24.23
N GLY A 214 16.12 -1.37 25.04
CA GLY A 214 16.14 -1.55 26.50
C GLY A 214 14.96 -0.86 27.19
N VAL A 215 14.74 -1.19 28.46
CA VAL A 215 13.57 -0.74 29.22
C VAL A 215 13.47 0.77 29.42
N MET A 216 14.61 1.46 29.51
CA MET A 216 14.63 2.92 29.64
C MET A 216 14.04 3.60 28.40
N LYS A 217 14.47 3.21 27.20
CA LYS A 217 14.02 3.82 25.94
C LYS A 217 12.65 3.31 25.50
N ARG A 218 12.31 2.04 25.78
CA ARG A 218 11.03 1.43 25.41
C ARG A 218 9.87 1.86 26.32
N TRP A 219 10.12 2.01 27.61
CA TRP A 219 9.06 2.21 28.62
C TRP A 219 9.25 3.45 29.50
N GLY A 220 10.35 4.20 29.34
CA GLY A 220 10.63 5.37 30.17
C GLY A 220 11.07 5.05 31.60
N PHE A 221 11.67 3.87 31.84
CA PHE A 221 12.20 3.53 33.17
C PHE A 221 13.34 4.48 33.56
N LYS A 222 13.38 4.93 34.83
CA LYS A 222 14.41 5.85 35.36
C LYS A 222 15.82 5.24 35.38
N GLY A 223 15.92 3.91 35.50
CA GLY A 223 17.20 3.23 35.69
C GLY A 223 17.69 3.33 37.14
N GLN A 224 18.99 3.19 37.33
CA GLN A 224 19.68 3.19 38.62
C GLN A 224 20.69 4.35 38.64
N PRO A 225 21.07 4.87 39.82
CA PRO A 225 22.06 5.94 39.91
C PRO A 225 23.39 5.56 39.26
N ALA A 226 24.14 6.57 38.82
CA ALA A 226 25.45 6.39 38.21
C ALA A 226 26.56 6.16 39.26
N SER A 227 26.47 6.83 40.42
CA SER A 227 27.45 6.80 41.51
C SER A 227 26.96 6.01 42.74
N HIS A 228 27.69 6.11 43.85
CA HIS A 228 27.40 5.47 45.15
C HIS A 228 27.34 3.93 45.11
N GLY A 229 28.37 3.31 44.51
CA GLY A 229 28.59 1.85 44.57
C GLY A 229 27.75 1.02 43.60
N GLN A 230 26.96 1.66 42.73
CA GLN A 230 26.15 0.93 41.77
C GLN A 230 27.02 0.24 40.70
N THR A 231 26.98 -1.09 40.65
CA THR A 231 27.86 -1.89 39.78
C THR A 231 27.06 -2.59 38.68
N LYS A 232 27.31 -2.23 37.40
CA LYS A 232 26.77 -2.89 36.19
C LYS A 232 25.24 -2.93 36.04
N THR A 233 24.50 -2.12 36.80
CA THR A 233 23.03 -2.17 36.83
C THR A 233 22.35 -0.91 36.32
N HIS A 234 23.07 0.14 35.90
CA HIS A 234 22.54 1.48 35.56
C HIS A 234 21.30 1.52 34.66
N ARG A 235 21.13 0.53 33.76
CA ARG A 235 20.05 0.49 32.76
C ARG A 235 19.15 -0.75 32.86
N ARG A 236 19.23 -1.49 33.97
CA ARG A 236 18.48 -2.75 34.17
C ARG A 236 17.05 -2.48 34.65
N PRO A 237 16.09 -3.38 34.37
CA PRO A 237 14.68 -3.21 34.78
C PRO A 237 14.44 -3.20 36.29
N GLY A 238 15.38 -3.69 37.10
CA GLY A 238 15.15 -3.91 38.53
C GLY A 238 14.23 -5.11 38.77
N ALA A 239 13.45 -5.06 39.85
CA ALA A 239 12.55 -6.15 40.23
C ALA A 239 11.40 -6.34 39.23
N LEU A 240 11.12 -7.59 38.86
CA LEU A 240 10.13 -7.94 37.83
C LEU A 240 8.74 -8.25 38.40
N GLY A 241 8.64 -8.65 39.68
CA GLY A 241 7.39 -9.02 40.33
C GLY A 241 7.53 -9.17 41.83
N SER A 242 6.42 -9.45 42.50
CA SER A 242 6.39 -9.81 43.93
C SER A 242 6.60 -11.31 44.10
N LEU A 243 7.26 -11.70 45.20
CA LEU A 243 7.59 -13.10 45.51
C LEU A 243 6.35 -13.99 45.58
N GLY A 244 5.24 -13.51 46.15
CA GLY A 244 4.03 -14.33 46.39
C GLY A 244 3.29 -14.82 45.14
N LEU A 245 3.58 -14.26 43.96
CA LEU A 245 2.97 -14.72 42.70
C LEU A 245 3.79 -15.83 42.02
N CYS A 246 5.06 -16.03 42.39
CA CYS A 246 6.02 -16.98 41.81
C CYS A 246 6.10 -17.01 40.27
N ARG A 247 5.58 -15.98 39.59
CA ARG A 247 5.57 -15.84 38.13
C ARG A 247 5.59 -14.38 37.72
N VAL A 248 6.07 -14.12 36.51
CA VAL A 248 5.94 -12.80 35.89
C VAL A 248 4.53 -12.65 35.33
N LEU A 249 3.85 -11.57 35.69
CA LEU A 249 2.52 -11.25 35.16
C LEU A 249 2.57 -11.04 33.63
N LYS A 250 1.59 -11.58 32.91
CA LYS A 250 1.45 -11.36 31.47
C LYS A 250 1.32 -9.85 31.19
N GLY A 251 2.03 -9.37 30.16
CA GLY A 251 2.06 -7.95 29.82
C GLY A 251 3.04 -7.10 30.64
N LYS A 252 3.87 -7.70 31.50
CA LYS A 252 4.93 -6.96 32.22
C LYS A 252 5.88 -6.26 31.23
N LYS A 253 6.20 -5.00 31.52
CA LYS A 253 7.11 -4.17 30.72
C LYS A 253 8.54 -4.72 30.74
N MET A 254 9.01 -5.19 29.59
CA MET A 254 10.32 -5.83 29.39
C MET A 254 11.04 -5.25 28.16
N PRO A 255 12.37 -5.42 27.99
CA PRO A 255 13.06 -5.00 26.78
C PRO A 255 12.53 -5.76 25.55
N GLY A 256 12.66 -5.18 24.36
CA GLY A 256 12.10 -5.78 23.14
C GLY A 256 11.98 -4.80 21.98
N PRO A 257 11.39 -5.24 20.85
CA PRO A 257 11.21 -4.39 19.68
C PRO A 257 10.34 -3.17 20.01
N LEU A 258 10.78 -2.00 19.54
CA LEU A 258 10.10 -0.72 19.66
C LEU A 258 9.92 -0.10 18.27
N GLY A 259 8.70 0.35 17.95
CA GLY A 259 8.35 0.89 16.65
C GLY A 259 7.91 -0.17 15.64
N ASP A 260 7.78 0.21 14.36
CA ASP A 260 7.31 -0.61 13.22
C ASP A 260 5.89 -1.23 13.35
N PHE A 261 5.14 -0.83 14.38
CA PHE A 261 3.72 -1.12 14.50
C PHE A 261 2.87 0.08 14.03
N TYR A 262 1.63 -0.21 13.62
CA TYR A 262 0.66 0.82 13.25
C TYR A 262 0.17 1.60 14.47
N ARG A 263 0.13 2.92 14.35
CA ARG A 263 -0.55 3.81 15.31
C ARG A 263 -1.42 4.82 14.57
N THR A 264 -2.50 5.18 15.23
CA THR A 264 -3.44 6.20 14.79
C THR A 264 -3.26 7.43 15.66
N SER A 265 -3.06 8.58 15.03
CA SER A 265 -3.20 9.89 15.67
C SER A 265 -4.59 10.41 15.35
N TYR A 266 -5.37 10.67 16.39
CA TYR A 266 -6.77 11.06 16.27
C TYR A 266 -6.94 12.58 16.27
N VAL A 267 -8.03 13.06 15.68
CA VAL A 267 -8.49 14.46 15.78
C VAL A 267 -7.45 15.48 15.33
N LEU A 268 -6.84 15.23 14.16
CA LEU A 268 -5.90 16.19 13.57
C LEU A 268 -6.65 17.16 12.65
N LYS A 269 -6.57 18.46 12.92
CA LYS A 269 -7.23 19.50 12.11
C LYS A 269 -6.53 19.67 10.75
N VAL A 270 -7.30 19.78 9.68
CA VAL A 270 -6.80 20.14 8.34
C VAL A 270 -6.76 21.67 8.22
N TRP A 271 -5.57 22.24 8.02
CA TRP A 271 -5.39 23.68 7.89
C TRP A 271 -5.57 24.19 6.47
N ARG A 272 -5.03 23.46 5.49
CA ARG A 272 -5.03 23.85 4.09
C ARG A 272 -5.05 22.62 3.21
N VAL A 273 -5.55 22.77 1.98
CA VAL A 273 -5.47 21.77 0.92
C VAL A 273 -4.97 22.46 -0.36
N ASN A 274 -4.01 21.85 -1.04
CA ASN A 274 -3.50 22.29 -2.33
C ASN A 274 -3.98 21.31 -3.41
N THR A 275 -4.80 21.82 -4.33
CA THR A 275 -5.41 21.04 -5.42
C THR A 275 -4.44 20.72 -6.55
N LYS A 276 -3.51 21.63 -6.88
CA LYS A 276 -2.56 21.43 -8.00
C LYS A 276 -1.61 20.26 -7.74
N HIS A 277 -1.06 20.18 -6.53
CA HIS A 277 -0.11 19.13 -6.16
C HIS A 277 -0.72 18.00 -5.32
N ASN A 278 -2.03 18.05 -5.06
CA ASN A 278 -2.74 17.12 -4.21
C ASN A 278 -2.11 16.97 -2.80
N ILE A 279 -1.84 18.08 -2.13
CA ILE A 279 -1.22 18.10 -0.79
C ILE A 279 -2.22 18.54 0.27
N ILE A 280 -2.28 17.81 1.38
CA ILE A 280 -3.09 18.11 2.56
C ILE A 280 -2.16 18.54 3.69
N TYR A 281 -2.46 19.66 4.34
CA TYR A 281 -1.71 20.18 5.48
C TYR A 281 -2.47 19.85 6.77
N VAL A 282 -1.97 18.87 7.51
CA VAL A 282 -2.59 18.35 8.74
C VAL A 282 -1.85 18.89 9.96
N ASN A 283 -2.58 19.27 11.00
CA ASN A 283 -2.02 19.78 12.24
C ASN A 283 -1.17 18.73 12.97
N GLY A 284 -0.08 19.17 13.59
CA GLY A 284 0.78 18.33 14.43
C GLY A 284 1.61 17.31 13.65
N SER A 285 2.10 16.31 14.38
CA SER A 285 2.93 15.23 13.86
C SER A 285 2.11 14.00 13.49
N VAL A 286 2.44 13.38 12.37
CA VAL A 286 1.90 12.10 11.94
C VAL A 286 2.92 10.98 12.21
N PRO A 287 2.52 9.78 12.67
CA PRO A 287 3.43 8.66 12.83
C PRO A 287 4.09 8.24 11.51
N GLY A 288 5.33 7.76 11.59
CA GLY A 288 6.12 7.31 10.44
C GLY A 288 7.20 8.28 10.01
#